data_AF-A0A913X5Y9-F1
#
_entry.id   AF-A0A913X5Y9-F1
#
_cell.length_a   1.000
_cell.length_b   1.000
_cell.length_c   1.000
_cell.angle_alpha   90.00
_cell.angle_beta   90.00
_cell.angle_gamma   90.00
#
_symmetry.space_group_name_H-M   'P 1'
#
loop_
_entity.id
_entity.type
_entity.pdbx_description
1 polymer ?
#
loop_
_entity_poly.entity_id
_entity_poly.type
_entity_poly.pdbx_seq_one_letter_code
_entity_poly.pdbx_strand_id
1 'polypeptide(L)'
;MEKLGIDEESKAKVGARRRVHERRKRRRNERRMKRQERQNGHVDELAELQKAIEEKNEELERQQANIAKLNAQLEKEREFRKNSMQLPSVRPWHLTIGREIGKGSCGMVYAATFGKQSVVVKKLDRKQTTLNMAQTEAHFLHNLRHPSLSLLVGVDFESKSDDDYKIIMPLYSVDGSLINLLGTMLSNELVKTEIRSTWMDLLMQVTKAIAYLHRVGVLHNDLKSNNVVLHRNADKSLTAIVIDFGKASFIADGHVSSRSTKPKHIASEAKKSTSSDIFSLGCIFKDAFGLVKELHISSNLLVYIIFIH
;
A
#
# COMPACT_ATOMS: atom_id res chain seq x y z
N MET A 1 95.59 -58.81 -16.71
CA MET A 1 94.27 -58.46 -16.15
C MET A 1 93.91 -57.03 -16.55
N GLU A 2 93.68 -56.73 -17.83
CA GLU A 2 93.57 -55.32 -18.29
C GLU A 2 92.41 -55.07 -19.27
N LYS A 3 91.53 -56.06 -19.48
CA LYS A 3 90.34 -55.93 -20.34
C LYS A 3 89.01 -55.80 -19.59
N LEU A 4 89.03 -55.81 -18.25
CA LEU A 4 87.82 -55.72 -17.41
C LEU A 4 87.54 -54.31 -16.85
N GLY A 5 88.49 -53.36 -16.94
CA GLY A 5 88.33 -51.99 -16.40
C GLY A 5 87.67 -50.99 -17.35
N ILE A 6 87.76 -51.20 -18.66
CA ILE A 6 87.29 -50.24 -19.68
C ILE A 6 85.76 -50.32 -19.89
N ASP A 7 85.14 -51.47 -19.60
CA ASP A 7 83.70 -51.71 -19.73
C ASP A 7 82.90 -51.12 -18.55
N GLU A 8 83.42 -51.23 -17.32
CA GLU A 8 82.85 -50.62 -16.11
C GLU A 8 82.83 -49.08 -16.18
N GLU A 9 83.93 -48.45 -16.60
CA GLU A 9 84.01 -46.99 -16.70
C GLU A 9 83.14 -46.42 -17.83
N SER A 10 83.01 -47.15 -18.94
CA SER A 10 82.12 -46.82 -20.05
C SER A 10 80.65 -46.96 -19.66
N LYS A 11 80.28 -48.04 -18.94
CA LYS A 11 78.94 -48.24 -18.37
C LYS A 11 78.62 -47.17 -17.30
N ALA A 12 79.59 -46.78 -16.47
CA ALA A 12 79.44 -45.72 -15.49
C ALA A 12 79.23 -44.34 -16.15
N LYS A 13 79.97 -44.01 -17.22
CA LYS A 13 79.78 -42.77 -18.01
C LYS A 13 78.43 -42.74 -18.72
N VAL A 14 77.98 -43.87 -19.29
CA VAL A 14 76.64 -43.98 -19.90
C VAL A 14 75.53 -43.85 -18.85
N GLY A 15 75.67 -44.50 -17.69
CA GLY A 15 74.76 -44.37 -16.56
C GLY A 15 74.71 -42.94 -15.99
N ALA A 16 75.84 -42.26 -15.91
CA ALA A 16 75.92 -40.85 -15.50
C ALA A 16 75.22 -39.92 -16.51
N ARG A 17 75.45 -40.10 -17.82
CA ARG A 17 74.74 -39.35 -18.88
C ARG A 17 73.23 -39.58 -18.86
N ARG A 18 72.80 -40.83 -18.64
CA ARG A 18 71.38 -41.21 -18.53
C ARG A 18 70.72 -40.55 -17.31
N ARG A 19 71.39 -40.58 -16.15
CA ARG A 19 70.94 -39.88 -14.93
C ARG A 19 70.82 -38.37 -15.12
N VAL A 20 71.77 -37.73 -15.80
CA VAL A 20 71.71 -36.29 -16.10
C VAL A 20 70.56 -35.96 -17.07
N HIS A 21 70.34 -36.80 -18.08
CA HIS A 21 69.24 -36.65 -19.02
C HIS A 21 67.87 -36.79 -18.34
N GLU A 22 67.70 -37.79 -17.48
CA GLU A 22 66.48 -37.97 -16.68
C GLU A 22 66.23 -36.80 -15.72
N ARG A 23 67.28 -36.31 -15.04
CA ARG A 23 67.17 -35.12 -14.18
C ARG A 23 66.72 -33.88 -14.96
N ARG A 24 67.24 -33.68 -16.17
CA ARG A 24 66.82 -32.60 -17.07
C ARG A 24 65.36 -32.77 -17.53
N LYS A 25 64.95 -33.99 -17.88
CA LYS A 25 63.56 -34.31 -18.28
C LYS A 25 62.58 -34.07 -17.13
N ARG A 26 62.93 -34.49 -15.91
CA ARG A 26 62.13 -34.27 -14.69
C ARG A 26 61.97 -32.79 -14.36
N ARG A 27 63.06 -32.01 -14.39
CA ARG A 27 63.01 -30.54 -14.23
C ARG A 27 62.16 -29.85 -15.29
N ARG A 28 62.19 -30.33 -16.54
CA ARG A 28 61.37 -29.79 -17.64
C ARG A 28 59.88 -30.09 -17.42
N ASN A 29 59.55 -31.29 -16.95
CA ASN A 29 58.18 -31.66 -16.60
C ASN A 29 57.65 -30.89 -15.39
N GLU A 30 58.45 -30.70 -14.33
CA GLU A 30 58.08 -29.89 -13.16
C GLU A 30 57.79 -28.42 -13.54
N ARG A 31 58.62 -27.82 -14.40
CA ARG A 31 58.38 -26.46 -14.92
C ARG A 31 57.09 -26.38 -15.74
N ARG A 32 56.77 -27.43 -16.51
CA ARG A 32 55.55 -27.51 -17.31
C ARG A 32 54.31 -27.64 -16.43
N MET A 33 54.34 -28.52 -15.42
CA MET A 33 53.27 -28.67 -14.42
C MET A 33 53.00 -27.35 -13.67
N LYS A 34 54.04 -26.69 -13.13
CA LYS A 34 53.89 -25.39 -12.45
C LYS A 34 53.32 -24.30 -13.36
N ARG A 35 53.61 -24.33 -14.66
CA ARG A 35 53.05 -23.37 -15.64
C ARG A 35 51.58 -23.67 -15.93
N GLN A 36 51.21 -24.94 -15.99
CA GLN A 36 49.83 -25.40 -16.18
C GLN A 36 48.96 -25.07 -14.95
N GLU A 37 49.46 -25.32 -13.73
CA GLU A 37 48.79 -24.96 -12.47
C GLU A 37 48.52 -23.46 -12.38
N ARG A 38 49.50 -22.62 -12.75
CA ARG A 38 49.32 -21.16 -12.82
C ARG A 38 48.30 -20.74 -13.88
N GLN A 39 48.23 -21.44 -15.01
CA GLN A 39 47.24 -21.16 -16.05
C GLN A 39 45.83 -21.54 -15.59
N ASN A 40 45.68 -22.70 -14.96
CA ASN A 40 44.39 -23.14 -14.40
C ASN A 40 43.93 -22.19 -13.29
N GLY A 41 44.81 -21.75 -12.39
CA GLY A 41 44.46 -20.78 -11.35
C GLY A 41 43.95 -19.44 -11.89
N HIS A 42 44.51 -18.93 -12.99
CA HIS A 42 43.98 -17.72 -13.64
C HIS A 42 42.60 -17.95 -14.28
N VAL A 43 42.34 -19.16 -14.79
CA VAL A 43 41.03 -19.51 -15.37
C VAL A 43 39.97 -19.60 -14.28
N ASP A 44 40.32 -20.16 -13.12
CA ASP A 44 39.44 -20.23 -11.95
C ASP A 44 39.13 -18.82 -11.42
N GLU A 45 40.14 -17.94 -11.30
CA GLU A 45 39.96 -16.54 -10.88
C GLU A 45 39.10 -15.74 -11.88
N LEU A 46 39.27 -15.97 -13.19
CA LEU A 46 38.42 -15.40 -14.24
C LEU A 46 36.96 -15.87 -14.10
N ALA A 47 36.73 -17.14 -13.79
CA ALA A 47 35.38 -17.69 -13.60
C ALA A 47 34.69 -17.11 -12.36
N GLU A 48 35.43 -16.93 -11.25
CA GLU A 48 34.91 -16.26 -10.04
C GLU A 48 34.55 -14.80 -10.31
N LEU A 49 35.42 -14.06 -11.02
CA LEU A 49 35.16 -12.68 -11.44
C LEU A 49 33.94 -12.58 -12.35
N GLN A 50 33.79 -13.48 -13.32
CA GLN A 50 32.61 -13.53 -14.19
C GLN A 50 31.32 -13.75 -13.37
N LYS A 51 31.34 -14.69 -12.43
CA LYS A 51 30.19 -14.94 -11.55
C LYS A 51 29.84 -13.71 -10.71
N ALA A 52 30.84 -13.03 -10.14
CA ALA A 52 30.63 -11.82 -9.35
C ALA A 52 30.05 -10.66 -10.21
N ILE A 53 30.47 -10.54 -11.47
CA ILE A 53 29.90 -9.57 -12.42
C ILE A 53 28.44 -9.91 -12.73
N GLU A 54 28.12 -11.19 -12.96
CA GLU A 54 26.75 -11.65 -13.21
C GLU A 54 25.83 -11.30 -12.03
N GLU A 55 26.25 -11.63 -10.80
CA GLU A 55 25.50 -11.31 -9.57
C GLU A 55 25.29 -9.80 -9.41
N LYS A 56 26.31 -8.99 -9.73
CA LYS A 56 26.21 -7.53 -9.68
C LYS A 56 25.31 -6.95 -10.77
N ASN A 57 25.29 -7.55 -11.96
CA ASN A 57 24.39 -7.16 -13.03
C ASN A 57 22.94 -7.47 -12.67
N GLU A 58 22.65 -8.64 -12.10
CA GLU A 58 21.31 -8.97 -11.60
C GLU A 58 20.85 -7.99 -10.50
N GLU A 59 21.74 -7.63 -9.58
CA GLU A 59 21.44 -6.63 -8.54
C GLU A 59 21.14 -5.26 -9.16
N LEU A 60 21.92 -4.84 -10.15
CA LEU A 60 21.73 -3.58 -10.85
C LEU A 60 20.39 -3.55 -11.61
N GLU A 61 20.02 -4.64 -12.29
CA GLU A 61 18.74 -4.75 -12.99
C GLU A 61 17.55 -4.64 -12.01
N ARG A 62 17.63 -5.30 -10.85
CA ARG A 62 16.60 -5.17 -9.79
C ARG A 62 16.50 -3.72 -9.29
N GLN A 63 17.63 -3.05 -9.09
CA GLN A 63 17.64 -1.64 -8.69
C GLN A 63 17.03 -0.73 -9.77
N GLN A 64 17.37 -0.95 -11.04
CA GLN A 64 16.81 -0.20 -12.16
C GLN A 64 15.29 -0.39 -12.28
N ALA A 65 14.79 -1.62 -12.11
CA ALA A 65 13.35 -1.91 -12.10
C ALA A 65 12.63 -1.18 -10.95
N ASN A 66 13.24 -1.14 -9.76
CA ASN A 66 12.70 -0.41 -8.61
C ASN A 66 12.67 1.10 -8.85
N ILE A 67 13.72 1.68 -9.43
CA ILE A 67 13.78 3.10 -9.79
C ILE A 67 12.71 3.44 -10.84
N ALA A 68 12.56 2.60 -11.87
CA ALA A 68 11.53 2.80 -12.90
C ALA A 68 10.12 2.80 -12.29
N LYS A 69 9.84 1.86 -11.38
CA LYS A 69 8.57 1.80 -10.65
C LYS A 69 8.34 3.06 -9.80
N LEU A 70 9.35 3.52 -9.07
CA LEU A 70 9.27 4.72 -8.25
C LEU A 70 9.04 5.98 -9.10
N ASN A 71 9.72 6.11 -10.23
CA ASN A 71 9.53 7.24 -11.15
C ASN A 71 8.12 7.25 -11.75
N ALA A 72 7.58 6.10 -12.14
CA ALA A 72 6.19 6.00 -12.61
C ALA A 72 5.18 6.42 -11.54
N GLN A 73 5.46 6.08 -10.27
CA GLN A 73 4.61 6.46 -9.15
C GLN A 73 4.69 7.95 -8.81
N LEU A 74 5.90 8.52 -8.82
CA LEU A 74 6.12 9.96 -8.67
C LEU A 74 5.42 10.75 -9.77
N GLU A 75 5.43 10.26 -11.01
CA GLU A 75 4.74 10.93 -12.11
C GLU A 75 3.22 10.88 -11.93
N LYS A 76 2.66 9.74 -11.50
CA LYS A 76 1.24 9.66 -11.11
C LYS A 76 0.88 10.64 -10.00
N GLU A 77 1.72 10.74 -8.96
CA GLU A 77 1.52 11.71 -7.88
C GLU A 77 1.61 13.16 -8.39
N ARG A 78 2.51 13.44 -9.33
CA ARG A 78 2.63 14.77 -9.96
C ARG A 78 1.44 15.10 -10.86
N GLU A 79 0.98 14.16 -11.67
CA GLU A 79 -0.20 14.32 -12.52
C GLU A 79 -1.44 14.54 -11.68
N PHE A 80 -1.59 13.76 -10.61
CA PHE A 80 -2.58 14.00 -9.57
C PHE A 80 -2.46 15.45 -9.12
N ARG A 81 -1.32 15.85 -8.53
CA ARG A 81 -1.10 17.22 -8.04
C ARG A 81 -1.23 18.33 -9.10
N LYS A 82 -1.02 18.07 -10.40
CA LYS A 82 -1.27 19.04 -11.48
C LYS A 82 -2.75 19.24 -11.73
N ASN A 83 -3.54 18.15 -11.74
CA ASN A 83 -5.00 18.23 -11.88
C ASN A 83 -5.69 18.94 -10.69
N SER A 84 -5.02 19.09 -9.55
CA SER A 84 -5.54 19.86 -8.39
C SER A 84 -5.68 21.36 -8.61
N MET A 85 -5.13 21.94 -9.68
CA MET A 85 -5.33 23.35 -9.99
C MET A 85 -6.77 23.68 -10.44
N GLN A 86 -7.63 22.67 -10.69
CA GLN A 86 -9.02 22.87 -11.10
C GLN A 86 -10.01 22.06 -10.24
N LEU A 87 -9.92 22.15 -8.91
CA LEU A 87 -11.01 21.64 -8.07
C LEU A 87 -12.32 22.42 -8.37
N PRO A 88 -13.47 21.74 -8.50
CA PRO A 88 -14.73 22.41 -8.77
C PRO A 88 -15.10 23.33 -7.61
N SER A 89 -15.05 24.65 -7.84
CA SER A 89 -15.42 25.64 -6.82
C SER A 89 -16.95 25.78 -6.75
N VAL A 90 -17.49 25.71 -5.54
CA VAL A 90 -18.91 25.92 -5.28
C VAL A 90 -19.13 27.36 -4.86
N ARG A 91 -20.05 28.04 -5.54
CA ARG A 91 -20.45 29.40 -5.16
C ARG A 91 -21.34 29.36 -3.92
N PRO A 92 -21.08 30.18 -2.88
CA PRO A 92 -21.79 30.10 -1.61
C PRO A 92 -23.32 30.19 -1.71
N TRP A 93 -23.86 31.03 -2.60
CA TRP A 93 -25.31 31.24 -2.72
C TRP A 93 -26.08 30.08 -3.35
N HIS A 94 -25.39 29.09 -3.93
CA HIS A 94 -26.02 27.85 -4.39
C HIS A 94 -26.08 26.78 -3.30
N LEU A 95 -25.45 27.03 -2.15
CA LEU A 95 -25.31 26.08 -1.06
C LEU A 95 -26.14 26.53 0.15
N THR A 96 -27.16 25.76 0.51
CA THR A 96 -27.96 25.97 1.71
C THR A 96 -27.56 24.97 2.77
N ILE A 97 -26.81 25.42 3.78
CA ILE A 97 -26.37 24.58 4.89
C ILE A 97 -27.53 24.39 5.88
N GLY A 98 -27.84 23.14 6.20
CA GLY A 98 -28.89 22.74 7.12
C GLY A 98 -28.34 22.24 8.46
N ARG A 99 -28.96 21.18 8.98
CA ARG A 99 -28.63 20.61 10.29
C ARG A 99 -27.23 20.03 10.34
N GLU A 100 -26.62 20.08 11.53
CA GLU A 100 -25.44 19.30 11.85
C GLU A 100 -25.78 17.80 11.82
N ILE A 101 -24.89 17.00 11.23
CA ILE A 101 -25.01 15.54 11.17
C ILE A 101 -23.84 14.81 11.84
N GLY A 102 -22.80 15.53 12.23
CA GLY A 102 -21.73 14.98 13.04
C GLY A 102 -20.56 15.93 13.24
N LYS A 103 -19.68 15.54 14.16
CA LYS A 103 -18.43 16.22 14.47
C LYS A 103 -17.28 15.24 14.31
N GLY A 104 -16.33 15.58 13.44
CA GLY A 104 -15.10 14.83 13.20
C GLY A 104 -13.90 15.47 13.89
N SER A 105 -12.73 14.84 13.75
CA SER A 105 -11.46 15.37 14.29
C SER A 105 -11.02 16.68 13.64
N CYS A 106 -11.46 16.94 12.40
CA CYS A 106 -11.04 18.11 11.62
C CYS A 106 -12.13 19.18 11.51
N GLY A 107 -13.29 18.99 12.15
CA GLY A 107 -14.36 19.98 12.17
C GLY A 107 -15.77 19.38 12.13
N MET A 108 -16.71 20.18 11.64
CA MET A 108 -18.14 19.91 11.71
C MET A 108 -18.69 19.46 10.35
N VAL A 109 -19.66 18.55 10.37
CA VAL A 109 -20.29 18.00 9.18
C VAL A 109 -21.77 18.34 9.19
N TYR A 110 -22.25 18.92 8.09
CA TYR A 110 -23.63 19.37 7.94
C TYR A 110 -24.31 18.70 6.76
N ALA A 111 -25.59 18.36 6.91
CA ALA A 111 -26.46 18.12 5.76
C ALA A 111 -26.78 19.46 5.11
N ALA A 112 -26.80 19.48 3.78
CA ALA A 112 -27.03 20.70 3.01
C ALA A 112 -27.69 20.39 1.66
N THR A 113 -28.08 21.44 0.96
CA THR A 113 -28.61 21.35 -0.40
C THR A 113 -27.77 22.22 -1.33
N PHE A 114 -27.31 21.64 -2.44
CA PHE A 114 -26.65 22.36 -3.52
C PHE A 114 -27.58 22.37 -4.74
N GLY A 115 -28.23 23.50 -4.99
CA GLY A 115 -29.33 23.59 -5.95
C GLY A 115 -30.50 22.68 -5.56
N LYS A 116 -30.68 21.55 -6.28
CA LYS A 116 -31.68 20.51 -5.96
C LYS A 116 -31.07 19.23 -5.38
N GLN A 117 -29.74 19.16 -5.29
CA GLN A 117 -29.02 17.96 -4.86
C GLN A 117 -28.79 17.99 -3.35
N SER A 118 -29.13 16.90 -2.68
CA SER A 118 -28.76 16.69 -1.27
C SER A 118 -27.26 16.40 -1.15
N VAL A 119 -26.57 17.19 -0.34
CA VAL A 119 -25.12 17.13 -0.17
C VAL A 119 -24.72 17.17 1.30
N VAL A 120 -23.46 16.85 1.56
CA VAL A 120 -22.79 17.00 2.85
C VAL A 120 -21.73 18.09 2.71
N VAL A 121 -21.65 18.95 3.73
CA VAL A 121 -20.61 19.98 3.85
C VAL A 121 -19.75 19.64 5.05
N LYS A 122 -18.50 19.26 4.80
CA LYS A 122 -17.46 19.13 5.84
C LYS A 122 -16.78 20.49 5.97
N LYS A 123 -17.03 21.17 7.08
CA LYS A 123 -16.35 22.41 7.46
C LYS A 123 -15.07 22.07 8.22
N LEU A 124 -13.94 22.58 7.75
CA LEU A 124 -12.61 22.37 8.31
C LEU A 124 -12.09 23.70 8.88
N ASP A 125 -11.88 23.74 10.19
CA ASP A 125 -11.40 24.93 10.89
C ASP A 125 -10.02 25.35 10.37
N ARG A 126 -9.90 26.58 9.86
CA ARG A 126 -8.64 27.13 9.30
C ARG A 126 -7.53 27.27 10.34
N LYS A 127 -7.85 27.31 11.63
CA LYS A 127 -6.86 27.36 12.73
C LYS A 127 -6.21 26.00 12.95
N GLN A 128 -6.93 24.91 12.64
CA GLN A 128 -6.48 23.53 12.88
C GLN A 128 -6.05 22.84 11.58
N THR A 129 -6.59 23.25 10.44
CA THR A 129 -6.38 22.64 9.14
C THR A 129 -5.72 23.63 8.20
N THR A 130 -4.58 23.25 7.62
CA THR A 130 -3.92 24.05 6.58
C THR A 130 -4.66 23.93 5.25
N LEU A 131 -4.55 24.94 4.38
CA LEU A 131 -5.13 24.89 3.03
C LEU A 131 -4.65 23.66 2.25
N ASN A 132 -3.37 23.31 2.38
CA ASN A 132 -2.77 22.15 1.71
C ASN A 132 -3.42 20.83 2.17
N MET A 133 -3.70 20.68 3.47
CA MET A 133 -4.41 19.50 3.98
C MET A 133 -5.82 19.40 3.40
N ALA A 134 -6.58 20.51 3.41
CA ALA A 134 -7.93 20.55 2.86
C ALA A 134 -7.95 20.26 1.34
N GLN A 135 -7.01 20.85 0.59
CA GLN A 135 -6.81 20.60 -0.83
C GLN A 135 -6.45 19.14 -1.09
N THR A 136 -5.56 18.56 -0.29
CA THR A 136 -5.15 17.15 -0.42
C THR A 136 -6.35 16.22 -0.25
N GLU A 137 -7.17 16.41 0.78
CA GLU A 137 -8.39 15.61 0.99
C GLU A 137 -9.36 15.75 -0.20
N ALA A 138 -9.68 16.99 -0.59
CA ALA A 138 -10.58 17.25 -1.72
C ALA A 138 -10.05 16.62 -3.01
N HIS A 139 -8.74 16.53 -3.16
CA HIS A 139 -8.11 16.02 -4.34
C HIS A 139 -8.15 14.48 -4.44
N PHE A 140 -8.05 13.77 -3.31
CA PHE A 140 -8.40 12.34 -3.26
C PHE A 140 -9.86 12.10 -3.64
N LEU A 141 -10.79 12.86 -3.05
CA LEU A 141 -12.21 12.78 -3.41
C LEU A 141 -12.46 13.13 -4.90
N HIS A 142 -11.67 14.04 -5.47
CA HIS A 142 -11.83 14.47 -6.86
C HIS A 142 -11.29 13.48 -7.88
N ASN A 143 -10.25 12.71 -7.60
CA ASN A 143 -9.62 11.85 -8.61
C ASN A 143 -9.95 10.37 -8.46
N LEU A 144 -10.29 9.92 -7.25
CA LEU A 144 -10.65 8.53 -7.02
C LEU A 144 -12.03 8.25 -7.61
N ARG A 145 -12.14 7.18 -8.39
CA ARG A 145 -13.36 6.79 -9.11
C ARG A 145 -13.65 5.33 -8.87
N HIS A 146 -14.55 5.06 -7.93
CA HIS A 146 -15.02 3.72 -7.61
C HIS A 146 -16.42 3.83 -6.98
N PRO A 147 -17.37 2.92 -7.27
CA PRO A 147 -18.76 3.02 -6.80
C PRO A 147 -18.89 3.00 -5.26
N SER A 148 -17.93 2.40 -4.57
CA SER A 148 -17.88 2.30 -3.11
C SER A 148 -16.96 3.33 -2.44
N LEU A 149 -16.61 4.43 -3.14
CA LEU A 149 -15.84 5.55 -2.58
C LEU A 149 -16.64 6.84 -2.72
N SER A 150 -16.53 7.73 -1.73
CA SER A 150 -17.13 9.06 -1.85
C SER A 150 -16.48 9.89 -2.96
N LEU A 151 -17.29 10.74 -3.59
CA LEU A 151 -16.87 11.65 -4.65
C LEU A 151 -16.87 13.10 -4.15
N LEU A 152 -16.07 13.94 -4.81
CA LEU A 152 -16.14 15.39 -4.65
C LEU A 152 -17.27 15.97 -5.49
N VAL A 153 -18.16 16.77 -4.88
CA VAL A 153 -19.07 17.67 -5.61
C VAL A 153 -18.39 19.02 -5.83
N GLY A 154 -17.73 19.56 -4.82
CA GLY A 154 -16.89 20.73 -4.96
C GLY A 154 -16.32 21.27 -3.65
N VAL A 155 -15.70 22.43 -3.72
CA VAL A 155 -15.00 23.07 -2.60
C VAL A 155 -15.34 24.55 -2.48
N ASP A 156 -15.26 25.07 -1.26
CA ASP A 156 -15.18 26.50 -0.99
C ASP A 156 -13.99 26.73 -0.05
N PHE A 157 -12.86 27.12 -0.65
CA PHE A 157 -11.62 27.43 0.06
C PHE A 157 -11.31 28.92 0.13
N GLU A 158 -12.00 29.73 -0.68
CA GLU A 158 -11.72 31.15 -0.87
C GLU A 158 -12.65 32.05 -0.07
N SER A 159 -13.76 31.52 0.46
CA SER A 159 -14.67 32.32 1.28
C SER A 159 -13.91 33.00 2.42
N LYS A 160 -14.08 34.32 2.49
CA LYS A 160 -13.51 35.19 3.53
C LYS A 160 -14.53 35.50 4.63
N SER A 161 -15.79 35.12 4.44
CA SER A 161 -16.88 35.38 5.37
C SER A 161 -17.04 34.30 6.45
N ASP A 162 -16.31 33.19 6.33
CA ASP A 162 -16.38 32.04 7.21
C ASP A 162 -14.95 31.57 7.51
N ASP A 163 -14.65 31.24 8.77
CA ASP A 163 -13.32 30.84 9.23
C ASP A 163 -12.99 29.36 8.89
N ASP A 164 -13.75 28.76 7.96
CA ASP A 164 -13.69 27.35 7.60
C ASP A 164 -13.44 27.13 6.11
N TYR A 165 -12.58 26.16 5.78
CA TYR A 165 -12.56 25.53 4.46
C TYR A 165 -13.74 24.57 4.33
N LYS A 166 -14.36 24.46 3.16
CA LYS A 166 -15.52 23.57 2.94
C LYS A 166 -15.23 22.57 1.84
N ILE A 167 -15.51 21.30 2.13
CA ILE A 167 -15.53 20.20 1.17
C ILE A 167 -16.98 19.72 1.04
N ILE A 168 -17.49 19.71 -0.19
CA ILE A 168 -18.86 19.34 -0.52
C ILE A 168 -18.86 17.96 -1.19
N MET A 169 -19.67 17.04 -0.68
CA MET A 169 -19.79 15.65 -1.13
C MET A 169 -21.26 15.26 -1.28
N PRO A 170 -21.60 14.17 -2.00
CA PRO A 170 -22.97 13.66 -1.99
C PRO A 170 -23.43 13.27 -0.59
N LEU A 171 -24.71 13.47 -0.29
CA LEU A 171 -25.32 12.91 0.92
C LEU A 171 -25.70 11.44 0.67
N TYR A 172 -25.02 10.54 1.35
CA TYR A 172 -25.37 9.12 1.37
C TYR A 172 -26.28 8.84 2.57
N SER A 173 -27.45 8.29 2.30
CA SER A 173 -28.43 7.94 3.30
C SER A 173 -29.20 6.68 2.93
N VAL A 174 -29.79 6.05 3.95
CA VAL A 174 -30.81 5.02 3.82
C VAL A 174 -32.09 5.61 4.40
N ASP A 175 -33.12 5.71 3.57
CA ASP A 175 -34.46 6.17 3.97
C ASP A 175 -34.46 7.53 4.71
N GLY A 176 -33.55 8.44 4.29
CA GLY A 176 -33.38 9.79 4.85
C GLY A 176 -32.48 9.88 6.09
N SER A 177 -32.01 8.75 6.61
CA SER A 177 -31.11 8.67 7.76
C SER A 177 -29.66 8.44 7.33
N LEU A 178 -28.72 9.16 7.96
CA LEU A 178 -27.30 8.87 7.82
C LEU A 178 -27.00 7.62 8.64
N ILE A 179 -26.71 6.52 7.95
CA ILE A 179 -26.41 5.26 8.59
C ILE A 179 -24.97 4.89 8.25
N ASN A 180 -24.12 4.85 9.27
CA ASN A 180 -22.79 4.27 9.14
C ASN A 180 -22.82 2.77 9.50
N LEU A 181 -21.80 2.05 9.05
CA LEU A 181 -21.72 0.60 9.21
C LEU A 181 -21.75 0.20 10.69
N LEU A 182 -21.13 1.00 11.57
CA LEU A 182 -21.18 0.80 13.02
C LEU A 182 -22.60 0.93 13.59
N GLY A 183 -23.36 1.95 13.17
CA GLY A 183 -24.73 2.17 13.61
C GLY A 183 -25.64 1.04 13.19
N THR A 184 -25.49 0.55 11.95
CA THR A 184 -26.21 -0.65 11.48
C THR A 184 -25.85 -1.89 12.28
N MET A 185 -24.56 -2.06 12.56
CA MET A 185 -24.01 -3.13 13.38
C MET A 185 -24.64 -3.14 14.78
N LEU A 186 -24.80 -1.97 15.40
CA LEU A 186 -25.31 -1.83 16.76
C LEU A 186 -26.85 -1.87 16.87
N SER A 187 -27.58 -1.32 15.89
CA SER A 187 -29.04 -1.16 16.01
C SER A 187 -29.84 -2.40 15.61
N ASN A 188 -29.23 -3.35 14.89
CA ASN A 188 -29.91 -4.51 14.29
C ASN A 188 -31.12 -4.17 13.39
N GLU A 189 -31.37 -2.89 13.09
CA GLU A 189 -32.62 -2.45 12.47
C GLU A 189 -32.71 -2.76 10.97
N LEU A 190 -31.58 -2.76 10.25
CA LEU A 190 -31.53 -3.22 8.85
C LEU A 190 -31.43 -4.76 8.76
N VAL A 191 -31.42 -5.46 9.91
CA VAL A 191 -30.98 -6.85 10.03
C VAL A 191 -32.14 -7.73 10.55
N LYS A 192 -33.31 -7.60 9.91
CA LYS A 192 -34.36 -8.62 10.02
C LYS A 192 -34.54 -9.24 8.64
N THR A 193 -34.21 -10.53 8.56
CA THR A 193 -34.41 -11.55 7.48
C THR A 193 -33.25 -11.93 6.54
N GLU A 194 -32.30 -11.07 6.15
CA GLU A 194 -31.22 -11.44 5.19
C GLU A 194 -29.80 -11.13 5.68
N ILE A 195 -29.52 -11.58 6.90
CA ILE A 195 -28.42 -11.11 7.75
C ILE A 195 -27.04 -11.35 7.10
N ARG A 196 -26.69 -12.58 6.71
CA ARG A 196 -25.29 -12.88 6.33
C ARG A 196 -24.91 -12.48 4.91
N SER A 197 -25.79 -12.70 3.93
CA SER A 197 -25.52 -12.38 2.52
C SER A 197 -25.32 -10.88 2.33
N THR A 198 -26.23 -10.07 2.87
CA THR A 198 -26.17 -8.61 2.79
C THR A 198 -24.89 -8.06 3.42
N TRP A 199 -24.50 -8.55 4.60
CA TRP A 199 -23.24 -8.13 5.24
C TRP A 199 -22.01 -8.52 4.43
N MET A 200 -21.97 -9.73 3.86
CA MET A 200 -20.88 -10.16 2.99
C MET A 200 -20.77 -9.30 1.73
N ASP A 201 -21.90 -8.94 1.12
CA ASP A 201 -21.93 -8.09 -0.07
C ASP A 201 -21.40 -6.68 0.24
N LEU A 202 -21.80 -6.08 1.37
CA LEU A 202 -21.29 -4.78 1.80
C LEU A 202 -19.80 -4.82 2.12
N LEU A 203 -19.33 -5.84 2.83
CA LEU A 203 -17.90 -6.03 3.12
C LEU A 203 -17.08 -6.28 1.85
N MET A 204 -17.64 -6.99 0.88
CA MET A 204 -17.03 -7.21 -0.44
C MET A 204 -16.90 -5.89 -1.21
N GLN A 205 -17.91 -5.01 -1.15
CA GLN A 205 -17.86 -3.68 -1.75
C GLN A 205 -16.73 -2.83 -1.15
N VAL A 206 -16.63 -2.79 0.19
CA VAL A 206 -15.52 -2.09 0.88
C VAL A 206 -14.17 -2.69 0.49
N THR A 207 -14.06 -4.02 0.44
CA THR A 207 -12.82 -4.71 0.05
C THR A 207 -12.38 -4.34 -1.37
N LYS A 208 -13.31 -4.31 -2.33
CA LYS A 208 -13.04 -3.86 -3.71
C LYS A 208 -12.57 -2.40 -3.77
N ALA A 209 -13.16 -1.54 -2.93
CA ALA A 209 -12.76 -0.14 -2.83
C ALA A 209 -11.32 0.01 -2.33
N ILE A 210 -10.94 -0.71 -1.27
CA ILE A 210 -9.58 -0.68 -0.72
C ILE A 210 -8.57 -1.29 -1.69
N ALA A 211 -8.91 -2.40 -2.35
CA ALA A 211 -8.08 -2.99 -3.39
C ALA A 211 -7.85 -2.00 -4.56
N TYR A 212 -8.87 -1.23 -4.94
CA TYR A 212 -8.73 -0.16 -5.92
C TYR A 212 -7.75 0.91 -5.43
N LEU A 213 -7.88 1.41 -4.19
CA LEU A 213 -6.96 2.41 -3.62
C LEU A 213 -5.51 1.93 -3.69
N HIS A 214 -5.25 0.71 -3.22
CA HIS A 214 -3.90 0.14 -3.21
C HIS A 214 -3.34 -0.02 -4.62
N ARG A 215 -4.16 -0.44 -5.58
CA ARG A 215 -3.77 -0.56 -6.99
C ARG A 215 -3.39 0.78 -7.61
N VAL A 216 -4.05 1.88 -7.22
CA VAL A 216 -3.71 3.23 -7.69
C VAL A 216 -2.65 3.92 -6.83
N GLY A 217 -2.03 3.21 -5.90
CA GLY A 217 -0.91 3.73 -5.10
C GLY A 217 -1.33 4.60 -3.92
N VAL A 218 -2.58 4.46 -3.43
CA VAL A 218 -3.15 5.28 -2.34
C VAL A 218 -3.44 4.42 -1.11
N LEU A 219 -3.13 4.95 0.06
CA LEU A 219 -3.52 4.45 1.38
C LEU A 219 -4.64 5.30 1.95
N HIS A 220 -5.59 4.67 2.63
CA HIS A 220 -6.63 5.40 3.35
C HIS A 220 -6.15 5.91 4.71
N ASN A 221 -5.41 5.09 5.47
CA ASN A 221 -4.82 5.39 6.80
C ASN A 221 -5.81 5.71 7.95
N ASP A 222 -7.12 5.70 7.73
CA ASP A 222 -8.15 5.89 8.78
C ASP A 222 -9.39 5.03 8.52
N LEU A 223 -9.19 3.84 7.96
CA LEU A 223 -10.28 2.92 7.67
C LEU A 223 -10.86 2.37 8.98
N LYS A 224 -12.17 2.58 9.18
CA LYS A 224 -12.96 2.10 10.32
C LYS A 224 -14.44 2.05 9.94
N SER A 225 -15.25 1.33 10.71
CA SER A 225 -16.70 1.18 10.45
C SER A 225 -17.46 2.51 10.46
N ASN A 226 -17.02 3.50 11.24
CA ASN A 226 -17.58 4.86 11.22
C ASN A 226 -17.35 5.61 9.90
N ASN A 227 -16.28 5.26 9.16
CA ASN A 227 -15.92 5.86 7.89
C ASN A 227 -16.47 5.05 6.69
N VAL A 228 -17.44 4.16 6.94
CA VAL A 228 -18.22 3.47 5.91
C VAL A 228 -19.69 3.81 6.13
N VAL A 229 -20.29 4.48 5.15
CA VAL A 229 -21.71 4.85 5.18
C VAL A 229 -22.51 4.02 4.19
N LEU A 230 -23.79 3.82 4.49
CA LEU A 230 -24.69 3.09 3.61
C LEU A 230 -25.53 4.06 2.78
N HIS A 231 -25.72 3.70 1.52
CA HIS A 231 -26.62 4.40 0.61
C HIS A 231 -27.65 3.44 0.05
N ARG A 232 -28.93 3.81 0.09
CA ARG A 232 -29.97 3.12 -0.66
C ARG A 232 -30.08 3.72 -2.05
N ASN A 233 -29.78 2.92 -3.06
CA ASN A 233 -29.92 3.27 -4.46
C ASN A 233 -31.41 3.29 -4.87
N ALA A 234 -31.69 3.87 -6.04
CA ALA A 234 -33.05 3.92 -6.60
C ALA A 234 -33.68 2.53 -6.83
N ASP A 235 -32.86 1.52 -7.13
CA ASP A 235 -33.28 0.11 -7.28
C ASP A 235 -33.45 -0.63 -5.94
N LYS A 236 -33.40 0.10 -4.83
CA LYS A 236 -33.45 -0.38 -3.44
C LYS A 236 -32.22 -1.15 -2.96
N SER A 237 -31.23 -1.40 -3.82
CA SER A 237 -29.97 -2.02 -3.40
C SER A 237 -29.20 -1.11 -2.43
N LEU A 238 -28.38 -1.74 -1.57
CA LEU A 238 -27.52 -1.03 -0.64
C LEU A 238 -26.09 -0.97 -1.16
N THR A 239 -25.48 0.21 -1.08
CA THR A 239 -24.07 0.41 -1.37
C THR A 239 -23.33 0.88 -0.12
N ALA A 240 -22.21 0.23 0.17
CA ALA A 240 -21.24 0.70 1.17
C ALA A 240 -20.30 1.71 0.52
N ILE A 241 -20.23 2.91 1.09
CA ILE A 241 -19.41 4.01 0.62
C ILE A 241 -18.34 4.32 1.66
N VAL A 242 -17.08 4.17 1.28
CA VAL A 242 -15.94 4.61 2.11
C VAL A 242 -15.79 6.12 2.00
N ILE A 243 -15.74 6.79 3.14
CA ILE A 243 -15.66 8.25 3.29
C ILE A 243 -14.40 8.66 4.06
N ASP A 244 -14.16 9.96 4.16
CA ASP A 244 -13.10 10.59 4.97
C ASP A 244 -11.66 10.28 4.54
N PHE A 245 -11.20 11.00 3.52
CA PHE A 245 -9.85 10.90 2.98
C PHE A 245 -8.87 11.89 3.63
N GLY A 246 -9.22 12.47 4.80
CA GLY A 246 -8.40 13.49 5.47
C GLY A 246 -7.01 13.00 5.90
N LYS A 247 -6.82 11.69 6.06
CA LYS A 247 -5.52 11.06 6.34
C LYS A 247 -4.94 10.26 5.17
N ALA A 248 -5.60 10.27 4.02
CA ALA A 248 -5.15 9.51 2.87
C ALA A 248 -3.79 10.01 2.37
N SER A 249 -3.00 9.10 1.82
CA SER A 249 -1.66 9.43 1.31
C SER A 249 -1.29 8.50 0.17
N PHE A 250 -0.34 8.93 -0.66
CA PHE A 250 0.33 8.00 -1.56
C PHE A 250 1.14 6.97 -0.76
N ILE A 251 1.24 5.75 -1.29
CA ILE A 251 2.14 4.72 -0.77
C ILE A 251 3.56 5.24 -0.95
N ALA A 252 4.27 5.45 0.14
CA ALA A 252 5.70 5.69 0.09
C ALA A 252 6.40 4.33 0.04
N ASP A 253 6.95 3.96 -1.12
CA ASP A 253 7.90 2.84 -1.17
C ASP A 253 9.06 3.20 -0.25
N GLY A 254 9.42 2.29 0.65
CA GLY A 254 10.19 2.51 1.89
C GLY A 254 11.63 3.04 1.76
N HIS A 255 11.99 3.72 0.68
CA HIS A 255 13.20 4.52 0.61
C HIS A 255 12.96 5.88 1.24
N VAL A 256 13.46 6.01 2.47
CA VAL A 256 13.76 7.28 3.13
C VAL A 256 14.45 8.18 2.10
N SER A 257 13.75 9.21 1.61
CA SER A 257 14.39 10.33 0.95
C SER A 257 15.33 10.97 1.96
N SER A 258 16.64 10.79 1.78
CA SER A 258 17.69 11.31 2.65
C SER A 258 17.83 12.84 2.65
N ARG A 259 16.77 13.59 2.28
CA ARG A 259 16.81 15.05 2.17
C ARG A 259 15.56 15.81 2.61
N SER A 260 14.60 15.16 3.25
CA SER A 260 13.57 15.90 4.00
C SER A 260 13.97 15.94 5.47
N THR A 261 14.52 17.08 5.90
CA THR A 261 14.60 17.48 7.30
C THR A 261 13.22 17.34 7.96
N LYS A 262 12.97 16.23 8.67
CA LYS A 262 11.86 16.12 9.62
C LYS A 262 12.43 16.09 11.04
N PRO A 263 11.91 16.92 11.97
CA PRO A 263 12.30 16.87 13.37
C PRO A 263 11.96 15.51 13.97
N LYS A 264 12.92 14.92 14.69
CA LYS A 264 12.79 13.67 15.45
C LYS A 264 11.89 13.85 16.68
N HIS A 265 10.59 14.07 16.54
CA HIS A 265 9.69 14.08 17.72
C HIS A 265 8.25 13.69 17.39
N ILE A 266 7.99 12.55 16.74
CA ILE A 266 6.71 11.82 16.91
C ILE A 266 6.99 10.32 16.74
N ALA A 267 7.21 9.62 17.85
CA ALA A 267 7.18 8.16 17.90
C ALA A 267 5.80 7.74 18.46
N SER A 268 4.98 7.10 17.61
CA SER A 268 3.94 6.11 17.94
C SER A 268 2.95 5.81 16.78
N GLU A 269 3.31 6.06 15.52
CA GLU A 269 2.45 5.63 14.40
C GLU A 269 2.99 4.33 13.80
N ALA A 270 2.19 3.26 13.83
CA ALA A 270 2.45 2.06 13.05
C ALA A 270 2.81 2.47 11.59
N LYS A 271 3.76 1.76 10.99
CA LYS A 271 4.24 2.09 9.64
C LYS A 271 3.07 2.02 8.65
N LYS A 272 2.60 3.18 8.20
CA LYS A 272 1.55 3.35 7.17
C LYS A 272 1.91 2.52 5.96
N SER A 273 1.04 1.59 5.59
CA SER A 273 1.27 0.61 4.52
C SER A 273 -0.05 0.05 4.02
N THR A 274 -0.02 -0.67 2.90
CA THR A 274 -1.19 -1.43 2.45
C THR A 274 -1.62 -2.42 3.53
N SER A 275 -0.66 -3.06 4.20
CA SER A 275 -0.91 -3.97 5.32
C SER A 275 -1.65 -3.32 6.50
N SER A 276 -1.41 -2.04 6.81
CA SER A 276 -2.17 -1.35 7.86
C SER A 276 -3.63 -1.13 7.48
N ASP A 277 -3.92 -0.77 6.22
CA ASP A 277 -5.30 -0.68 5.73
C ASP A 277 -5.99 -2.05 5.74
N ILE A 278 -5.27 -3.14 5.38
CA ILE A 278 -5.80 -4.51 5.44
C ILE A 278 -6.08 -4.94 6.88
N PHE A 279 -5.24 -4.56 7.85
CA PHE A 279 -5.52 -4.81 9.26
C PHE A 279 -6.80 -4.10 9.72
N SER A 280 -6.94 -2.82 9.40
CA SER A 280 -8.16 -2.04 9.67
C SER A 280 -9.40 -2.64 9.02
N LEU A 281 -9.28 -3.13 7.78
CA LEU A 281 -10.34 -3.86 7.10
C LEU A 281 -10.72 -5.11 7.92
N GLY A 282 -9.73 -5.90 8.36
CA GLY A 282 -9.93 -7.05 9.23
C GLY A 282 -10.68 -6.73 10.54
N CYS A 283 -10.43 -5.57 11.14
CA CYS A 283 -11.20 -5.09 12.30
C CYS A 283 -12.68 -4.86 11.94
N ILE A 284 -12.98 -4.23 10.81
CA ILE A 284 -14.37 -4.05 10.34
C ILE A 284 -15.07 -5.40 10.14
N PHE A 285 -14.39 -6.37 9.51
CA PHE A 285 -14.91 -7.73 9.33
C PHE A 285 -15.16 -8.42 10.68
N LYS A 286 -14.22 -8.30 11.62
CA LYS A 286 -14.36 -8.86 12.98
C LYS A 286 -15.58 -8.29 13.68
N ASP A 287 -15.77 -6.98 13.65
CA ASP A 287 -16.90 -6.32 14.29
C ASP A 287 -18.22 -6.79 13.66
N ALA A 288 -18.29 -6.80 12.32
CA ALA A 288 -19.45 -7.29 11.59
C ALA A 288 -19.82 -8.74 11.98
N PHE A 289 -18.84 -9.65 12.05
CA PHE A 289 -19.11 -11.06 12.38
C PHE A 289 -19.28 -11.34 13.87
N GLY A 290 -18.67 -10.56 14.75
CA GLY A 290 -18.86 -10.64 16.20
C GLY A 290 -20.32 -10.44 16.57
N LEU A 291 -20.95 -9.44 15.95
CA LEU A 291 -22.37 -9.14 16.11
C LEU A 291 -23.28 -10.21 15.50
N VAL A 292 -22.91 -10.81 14.36
CA VAL A 292 -23.66 -11.94 13.78
C VAL A 292 -23.64 -13.16 14.71
N LYS A 293 -22.55 -13.40 15.45
CA LYS A 293 -22.49 -14.48 16.45
C LYS A 293 -23.39 -14.20 17.65
N GLU A 294 -23.39 -12.98 18.18
CA GLU A 294 -24.27 -12.59 19.29
C GLU A 294 -25.74 -12.70 18.90
N LEU A 295 -26.11 -12.21 17.71
CA LEU A 295 -27.47 -12.35 17.17
C LEU A 295 -27.90 -13.82 17.04
N HIS A 296 -27.02 -14.70 16.59
CA HIS A 296 -27.32 -16.13 16.44
C HIS A 296 -27.54 -16.82 17.79
N ILE A 297 -26.76 -16.44 18.81
CA ILE A 297 -26.92 -16.93 20.18
C ILE A 297 -28.24 -16.40 20.77
N SER A 298 -28.56 -15.13 20.57
CA SER A 298 -29.81 -14.52 21.06
C SER A 298 -31.05 -15.09 20.38
N SER A 299 -31.01 -15.38 19.08
CA SER A 299 -32.13 -16.02 18.37
C SER A 299 -32.34 -17.47 18.81
N ASN A 300 -31.27 -18.22 19.09
CA ASN A 300 -31.39 -19.58 19.64
C ASN A 300 -31.85 -19.59 21.10
N LEU A 301 -31.52 -18.56 21.89
CA LEU A 301 -32.05 -18.38 23.24
C LEU A 301 -33.55 -18.01 23.22
N LEU A 302 -33.98 -17.18 22.26
CA LEU A 302 -35.40 -16.84 22.08
C LEU A 302 -36.24 -18.06 21.67
N VAL A 303 -35.69 -18.96 20.84
CA VAL A 303 -36.34 -20.23 20.49
C VAL A 303 -36.43 -21.17 21.71
N TYR A 304 -35.46 -21.12 22.63
CA TYR A 304 -35.53 -21.89 23.88
C TYR A 304 -36.52 -21.32 24.91
N ILE A 305 -36.75 -20.00 24.92
CA ILE A 305 -37.71 -19.35 25.85
C ILE A 305 -39.16 -19.49 25.36
N ILE A 306 -39.40 -19.60 24.05
CA ILE A 306 -40.75 -19.80 23.48
C ILE A 306 -41.24 -21.26 23.62
N PHE A 307 -40.37 -22.22 23.94
CA PHE A 307 -40.73 -23.64 24.11
C PHE A 307 -40.85 -24.13 25.58
N ILE A 308 -40.81 -23.22 26.57
CA ILE A 308 -40.87 -23.58 28.01
C ILE A 308 -42.11 -23.01 28.76
N HIS A 309 -43.05 -22.38 28.07
CA HIS A 309 -44.39 -22.05 28.63
C HIS A 309 -45.49 -22.50 27.68
#